data_AF-A0A0R0JZF2-F1
#
_entry.id   AF-A0A0R0JZF2-F1
#
_cell.length_a   1.000
_cell.length_b   1.000
_cell.length_c   1.000
_cell.angle_alpha   90.00
_cell.angle_beta   90.00
_cell.angle_gamma   90.00
#
_symmetry.space_group_name_H-M   'P 1'
#
loop_
_entity.id
_entity.type
_entity.pdbx_description
1 polymer ?
#
loop_
_entity_poly.entity_id
_entity_poly.type
_entity_poly.pdbx_seq_one_letter_code
_entity_poly.pdbx_strand_id
1 'polypeptide(L)'
;MLATDTVLHNKLFGPSDGYLYFMMGDGGGLGASEMSKLGLWDSYSISKDNPFSEDKNLHPEIGALGLRNPWRCSFDSQRPSYFFCADAGQDQFEEVDLITKGGNYGWRVYEGPYLSTLTESPGGNTSLNSINPIRPILGHNHSEVNTNEGSASSTGGYVNRSTTDPCMYGRYFYTDLYADEIWAGIEEPENSGNFTTSKMHYSCAHDSPIQCDSVPESSLPALGYIYSFGEDNNKDVYILASTGVYRVARPSHCSYTCSLAKKKATTTTPSHASCCWSYFSGYLFLHISSLLLLLIGFM
;
A
#
# COMPACT_ATOMS: atom_id res chain seq x y z
N MET A 1 -30.23 1.07 -13.04
CA MET A 1 -30.88 1.78 -11.90
C MET A 1 -29.76 2.35 -11.06
N LEU A 2 -29.88 3.60 -10.59
CA LEU A 2 -28.95 4.15 -9.60
C LEU A 2 -29.42 3.70 -8.21
N ALA A 3 -28.50 3.37 -7.32
CA ALA A 3 -28.72 2.94 -5.93
C ALA A 3 -27.69 3.62 -5.01
N THR A 4 -27.91 3.58 -3.70
CA THR A 4 -27.17 4.35 -2.67
C THR A 4 -26.94 3.52 -1.38
N ASP A 5 -25.89 3.84 -0.59
CA ASP A 5 -25.63 3.47 0.84
C ASP A 5 -24.60 2.36 1.26
N THR A 6 -23.84 1.72 0.35
CA THR A 6 -22.56 0.95 0.57
C THR A 6 -21.57 1.03 -0.64
N VAL A 7 -20.52 1.89 -0.63
CA VAL A 7 -19.64 2.18 -1.80
C VAL A 7 -18.56 1.09 -1.98
N LEU A 8 -18.22 0.81 -3.24
CA LEU A 8 -16.98 0.12 -3.63
C LEU A 8 -15.82 1.12 -3.69
N HIS A 9 -14.83 0.94 -2.82
CA HIS A 9 -13.66 1.82 -2.71
C HIS A 9 -12.45 1.29 -3.50
N ASN A 10 -12.25 -0.02 -3.55
CA ASN A 10 -11.11 -0.64 -4.24
C ASN A 10 -11.43 -2.10 -4.66
N LYS A 11 -10.68 -2.62 -5.62
CA LYS A 11 -10.62 -4.04 -6.00
C LYS A 11 -9.18 -4.41 -6.33
N LEU A 12 -8.65 -5.46 -5.74
CA LEU A 12 -7.34 -6.02 -6.12
C LEU A 12 -7.23 -7.52 -5.82
N PHE A 13 -6.30 -8.19 -6.49
CA PHE A 13 -6.03 -9.61 -6.26
C PHE A 13 -5.02 -9.83 -5.13
N GLY A 14 -5.28 -10.84 -4.29
CA GLY A 14 -4.33 -11.31 -3.28
C GLY A 14 -3.11 -11.97 -3.95
N PRO A 15 -1.87 -11.49 -3.71
CA PRO A 15 -0.68 -12.05 -4.35
C PRO A 15 -0.29 -13.44 -3.82
N SER A 16 -0.81 -13.86 -2.67
CA SER A 16 -0.55 -15.19 -2.07
C SER A 16 -1.58 -16.26 -2.48
N ASP A 17 -2.84 -15.87 -2.73
CA ASP A 17 -3.97 -16.80 -2.86
C ASP A 17 -4.79 -16.62 -4.15
N GLY A 18 -4.61 -15.52 -4.88
CA GLY A 18 -5.30 -15.23 -6.14
C GLY A 18 -6.77 -14.82 -5.98
N TYR A 19 -7.26 -14.59 -4.75
CA TYR A 19 -8.64 -14.13 -4.55
C TYR A 19 -8.81 -12.65 -4.95
N LEU A 20 -9.96 -12.29 -5.51
CA LEU A 20 -10.33 -10.91 -5.77
C LEU A 20 -10.96 -10.30 -4.53
N TYR A 21 -10.25 -9.38 -3.88
CA TYR A 21 -10.74 -8.63 -2.74
C TYR A 21 -11.58 -7.43 -3.19
N PHE A 22 -12.65 -7.14 -2.46
CA PHE A 22 -13.53 -5.99 -2.67
C PHE A 22 -13.57 -5.16 -1.38
N MET A 23 -13.21 -3.90 -1.48
CA MET A 23 -13.15 -2.98 -0.35
C MET A 23 -14.46 -2.21 -0.30
N MET A 24 -15.33 -2.58 0.63
CA MET A 24 -16.67 -2.05 0.78
C MET A 24 -16.77 -1.23 2.06
N GLY A 25 -17.51 -0.14 2.00
CA GLY A 25 -17.76 0.78 3.11
C GLY A 25 -19.07 1.52 2.91
N ASP A 26 -19.42 2.47 3.77
CA ASP A 26 -20.69 3.19 3.72
C ASP A 26 -20.84 4.05 2.42
N GLY A 27 -22.00 4.05 1.73
CA GLY A 27 -22.38 5.12 0.75
C GLY A 27 -22.97 4.81 -0.68
N GLY A 28 -22.74 3.65 -1.32
CA GLY A 28 -23.05 3.35 -2.74
C GLY A 28 -24.19 2.35 -3.08
N GLY A 29 -24.34 1.20 -2.40
CA GLY A 29 -25.66 0.70 -1.99
C GLY A 29 -25.84 -0.78 -1.65
N LEU A 30 -24.87 -1.63 -1.98
CA LEU A 30 -25.14 -3.04 -2.20
C LEU A 30 -24.10 -3.94 -1.52
N GLY A 31 -24.51 -4.65 -0.46
CA GLY A 31 -23.72 -5.80 0.03
C GLY A 31 -23.67 -6.95 -0.98
N ALA A 32 -22.87 -7.99 -0.69
CA ALA A 32 -22.65 -9.13 -1.58
C ALA A 32 -23.95 -9.77 -2.12
N SER A 33 -25.04 -9.73 -1.35
CA SER A 33 -26.36 -10.20 -1.78
C SER A 33 -26.84 -9.61 -3.11
N GLU A 34 -26.67 -8.31 -3.39
CA GLU A 34 -27.16 -7.74 -4.65
C GLU A 34 -26.17 -7.96 -5.81
N MET A 35 -24.85 -7.96 -5.54
CA MET A 35 -23.85 -8.38 -6.52
C MET A 35 -24.12 -9.82 -7.00
N SER A 36 -24.61 -10.68 -6.10
CA SER A 36 -25.09 -12.03 -6.40
C SER A 36 -26.43 -12.02 -7.17
N LYS A 37 -27.46 -11.30 -6.69
CA LYS A 37 -28.77 -11.19 -7.39
C LYS A 37 -28.68 -10.65 -8.81
N LEU A 38 -27.79 -9.71 -9.09
CA LEU A 38 -27.65 -9.06 -10.39
C LEU A 38 -27.00 -9.97 -11.46
N GLY A 39 -26.43 -11.12 -11.08
CA GLY A 39 -25.85 -12.08 -12.03
C GLY A 39 -24.69 -11.53 -12.86
N LEU A 40 -24.02 -10.47 -12.38
CA LEU A 40 -22.94 -9.76 -13.10
C LEU A 40 -21.59 -10.50 -13.10
N TRP A 41 -21.54 -11.67 -12.46
CA TRP A 41 -20.39 -12.55 -12.39
C TRP A 41 -20.81 -13.93 -12.90
N ASP A 42 -20.04 -14.48 -13.84
CA ASP A 42 -20.01 -15.94 -14.05
C ASP A 42 -19.63 -16.66 -12.75
N SER A 43 -19.82 -17.98 -12.69
CA SER A 43 -19.67 -18.79 -11.48
C SER A 43 -18.36 -18.56 -10.73
N TYR A 44 -18.41 -17.74 -9.67
CA TYR A 44 -17.28 -17.45 -8.79
C TYR A 44 -17.25 -18.41 -7.60
N SER A 45 -16.06 -18.58 -7.01
CA SER A 45 -15.87 -19.35 -5.78
C SER A 45 -15.49 -18.44 -4.62
N ILE A 46 -16.32 -18.43 -3.59
CA ILE A 46 -15.96 -17.88 -2.27
C ILE A 46 -14.80 -18.71 -1.69
N SER A 47 -13.88 -18.08 -0.94
CA SER A 47 -12.85 -18.86 -0.26
C SER A 47 -13.45 -19.75 0.83
N LYS A 48 -13.05 -21.02 0.84
CA LYS A 48 -13.48 -22.00 1.86
C LYS A 48 -12.88 -21.73 3.24
N ASP A 49 -11.94 -20.80 3.35
CA ASP A 49 -11.35 -20.37 4.62
C ASP A 49 -11.85 -18.98 5.07
N ASN A 50 -12.85 -18.39 4.39
CA ASN A 50 -13.53 -17.20 4.90
C ASN A 50 -14.19 -17.53 6.25
N PRO A 51 -13.88 -16.80 7.34
CA PRO A 51 -14.28 -17.22 8.69
C PRO A 51 -15.78 -17.08 8.97
N PHE A 52 -16.49 -16.30 8.15
CA PHE A 52 -17.94 -16.10 8.24
C PHE A 52 -18.72 -16.98 7.25
N SER A 53 -18.06 -17.93 6.57
CA SER A 53 -18.68 -18.81 5.56
C SER A 53 -19.82 -19.69 6.09
N GLU A 54 -19.81 -20.03 7.39
CA GLU A 54 -20.82 -20.84 8.07
C GLU A 54 -21.73 -20.01 9.02
N ASP A 55 -21.49 -18.69 9.16
CA ASP A 55 -22.33 -17.83 10.01
C ASP A 55 -23.58 -17.37 9.25
N LYS A 56 -24.74 -17.86 9.71
CA LYS A 56 -26.06 -17.61 9.11
C LYS A 56 -26.54 -16.17 9.21
N ASN A 57 -25.88 -15.33 10.00
CA ASN A 57 -26.20 -13.91 10.17
C ASN A 57 -25.32 -12.99 9.31
N LEU A 58 -24.27 -13.54 8.69
CA LEU A 58 -23.27 -12.81 7.92
C LEU A 58 -23.21 -13.32 6.47
N HIS A 59 -22.49 -12.59 5.63
CA HIS A 59 -22.25 -12.96 4.25
C HIS A 59 -20.99 -13.84 4.13
N PRO A 60 -21.05 -15.02 3.48
CA PRO A 60 -19.89 -15.90 3.35
C PRO A 60 -18.74 -15.27 2.56
N GLU A 61 -19.01 -14.24 1.75
CA GLU A 61 -18.03 -13.43 1.03
C GLU A 61 -17.15 -12.55 1.95
N ILE A 62 -17.54 -12.32 3.21
CA ILE A 62 -16.81 -11.44 4.13
C ILE A 62 -15.47 -12.08 4.54
N GLY A 63 -14.37 -11.38 4.25
CA GLY A 63 -13.02 -11.72 4.72
C GLY A 63 -12.58 -11.00 6.00
N ALA A 64 -13.08 -9.78 6.22
CA ALA A 64 -12.88 -8.93 7.41
C ALA A 64 -14.05 -7.92 7.49
N LEU A 65 -14.28 -7.31 8.66
CA LEU A 65 -15.41 -6.40 8.89
C LEU A 65 -15.06 -5.25 9.84
N GLY A 66 -16.00 -4.32 10.09
CA GLY A 66 -15.78 -3.19 10.98
C GLY A 66 -14.87 -2.10 10.42
N LEU A 67 -14.82 -1.99 9.09
CA LEU A 67 -14.19 -0.92 8.31
C LEU A 67 -15.26 0.11 7.89
N ARG A 68 -14.89 1.39 7.70
CA ARG A 68 -15.82 2.49 7.37
C ARG A 68 -15.94 2.77 5.87
N ASN A 69 -14.86 3.24 5.27
CA ASN A 69 -14.69 3.66 3.89
C ASN A 69 -13.26 3.32 3.43
N PRO A 70 -12.90 2.01 3.29
CA PRO A 70 -11.53 1.55 3.07
C PRO A 70 -10.92 1.95 1.71
N TRP A 71 -10.36 3.16 1.66
CA TRP A 71 -9.79 3.83 0.50
C TRP A 71 -8.35 4.30 0.82
N ARG A 72 -7.29 3.80 0.16
CA ARG A 72 -7.19 2.59 -0.66
C ARG A 72 -6.19 1.62 -0.06
N CYS A 73 -6.42 0.34 -0.33
CA CYS A 73 -5.59 -0.76 0.14
C CYS A 73 -4.54 -1.25 -0.88
N SER A 74 -3.48 -1.87 -0.38
CA SER A 74 -2.42 -2.56 -1.14
C SER A 74 -1.77 -3.69 -0.33
N PHE A 75 -1.19 -4.69 -1.00
CA PHE A 75 -0.33 -5.69 -0.36
C PHE A 75 1.14 -5.22 -0.41
N ASP A 76 1.91 -5.55 0.63
CA ASP A 76 3.37 -5.41 0.62
C ASP A 76 3.99 -6.37 -0.41
N SER A 77 4.62 -5.80 -1.43
CA SER A 77 5.15 -6.53 -2.59
C SER A 77 6.34 -7.46 -2.27
N GLN A 78 6.85 -7.45 -1.02
CA GLN A 78 7.81 -8.43 -0.50
C GLN A 78 7.27 -9.29 0.65
N ARG A 79 6.16 -8.90 1.28
CA ARG A 79 5.51 -9.65 2.37
C ARG A 79 4.03 -9.83 2.04
N PRO A 80 3.68 -10.75 1.14
CA PRO A 80 2.34 -10.82 0.53
C PRO A 80 1.20 -11.28 1.47
N SER A 81 1.45 -11.34 2.79
CA SER A 81 0.47 -11.45 3.88
C SER A 81 0.20 -10.12 4.60
N TYR A 82 1.07 -9.11 4.44
CA TYR A 82 0.85 -7.75 4.93
C TYR A 82 -0.06 -7.03 3.95
N PHE A 83 -1.32 -6.91 4.32
CA PHE A 83 -2.34 -6.25 3.54
C PHE A 83 -2.73 -4.95 4.23
N PHE A 84 -2.27 -3.81 3.69
CA PHE A 84 -2.54 -2.49 4.24
C PHE A 84 -3.84 -1.95 3.63
N CYS A 85 -4.73 -1.40 4.46
CA CYS A 85 -5.80 -0.52 4.02
C CYS A 85 -5.63 0.83 4.72
N ALA A 86 -5.72 1.94 3.99
CA ALA A 86 -6.27 3.13 4.62
C ALA A 86 -7.79 2.98 4.73
N ASP A 87 -8.34 3.55 5.79
CA ASP A 87 -9.77 3.67 6.03
C ASP A 87 -10.10 5.10 6.43
N ALA A 88 -11.14 5.66 5.83
CA ALA A 88 -11.42 7.10 5.91
C ALA A 88 -12.34 7.43 7.08
N GLY A 89 -11.97 8.45 7.87
CA GLY A 89 -12.65 8.85 9.10
C GLY A 89 -14.03 9.51 8.89
N GLN A 90 -14.85 9.55 9.94
CA GLN A 90 -16.15 10.23 9.93
C GLN A 90 -16.01 11.70 10.32
N ASP A 91 -15.51 11.95 11.53
CA ASP A 91 -15.44 13.29 12.11
C ASP A 91 -14.06 13.62 12.70
N GLN A 92 -13.23 12.63 13.02
CA GLN A 92 -12.10 12.78 13.95
C GLN A 92 -10.76 12.23 13.44
N PHE A 93 -10.72 11.06 12.81
CA PHE A 93 -9.46 10.35 12.59
C PHE A 93 -9.43 9.51 11.31
N GLU A 94 -8.43 9.78 10.47
CA GLU A 94 -8.06 8.98 9.30
C GLU A 94 -7.15 7.84 9.74
N GLU A 95 -7.44 6.60 9.34
CA GLU A 95 -6.71 5.43 9.84
C GLU A 95 -6.04 4.58 8.75
N VAL A 96 -5.09 3.74 9.17
CA VAL A 96 -4.47 2.71 8.34
C VAL A 96 -4.35 1.41 9.13
N ASP A 97 -4.97 0.38 8.61
CA ASP A 97 -5.02 -0.95 9.18
C ASP A 97 -4.10 -1.95 8.50
N LEU A 98 -3.60 -2.89 9.30
CA LEU A 98 -3.07 -4.16 8.81
C LEU A 98 -4.21 -5.18 8.81
N ILE A 99 -4.77 -5.44 7.62
CA ILE A 99 -5.94 -6.28 7.45
C ILE A 99 -5.57 -7.76 7.63
N THR A 100 -6.34 -8.43 8.48
CA THR A 100 -6.19 -9.85 8.81
C THR A 100 -7.50 -10.59 8.56
N LYS A 101 -7.41 -11.88 8.19
CA LYS A 101 -8.58 -12.71 7.89
C LYS A 101 -9.40 -12.94 9.17
N GLY A 102 -10.66 -12.51 9.16
CA GLY A 102 -11.55 -12.49 10.33
C GLY A 102 -11.40 -11.27 11.23
N GLY A 103 -10.57 -10.30 10.87
CA GLY A 103 -10.40 -9.05 11.61
C GLY A 103 -11.70 -8.26 11.72
N ASN A 104 -11.92 -7.66 12.89
CA ASN A 104 -12.93 -6.65 13.14
C ASN A 104 -12.21 -5.34 13.51
N TYR A 105 -12.38 -4.28 12.74
CA TYR A 105 -11.67 -3.01 12.91
C TYR A 105 -12.45 -1.98 13.75
N GLY A 106 -13.68 -2.33 14.15
CA GLY A 106 -14.41 -1.65 15.22
C GLY A 106 -15.41 -0.58 14.78
N TRP A 107 -15.47 -0.18 13.51
CA TRP A 107 -16.53 0.69 12.99
C TRP A 107 -17.90 -0.01 13.12
N ARG A 108 -18.99 0.63 13.59
CA ARG A 108 -19.17 2.05 13.94
C ARG A 108 -19.00 2.38 15.43
N VAL A 109 -18.36 1.53 16.22
CA VAL A 109 -18.16 1.73 17.66
C VAL A 109 -16.92 2.58 17.95
N TYR A 110 -15.87 2.40 17.15
CA TYR A 110 -14.63 3.17 17.21
C TYR A 110 -14.34 3.85 15.87
N GLU A 111 -13.54 4.92 15.94
CA GLU A 111 -12.94 5.64 14.83
C GLU A 111 -11.47 5.85 15.22
N GLY A 112 -10.57 5.02 14.67
CA GLY A 112 -9.20 4.90 15.13
C GLY A 112 -9.05 4.66 16.64
N PRO A 113 -8.38 5.55 17.39
CA PRO A 113 -8.22 5.43 18.83
C PRO A 113 -9.46 5.87 19.63
N TYR A 114 -10.42 6.56 19.00
CA TYR A 114 -11.56 7.19 19.66
C TYR A 114 -12.83 6.34 19.58
N LEU A 115 -13.78 6.58 20.49
CA LEU A 115 -15.16 6.12 20.31
C LEU A 115 -15.81 6.96 19.22
N SER A 116 -16.61 6.34 18.34
CA SER A 116 -17.35 7.08 17.31
C SER A 116 -18.29 8.11 17.94
N THR A 117 -18.48 9.24 17.25
CA THR A 117 -19.45 10.29 17.59
C THR A 117 -20.90 9.81 17.43
N LEU A 118 -21.13 8.73 16.69
CA LEU A 118 -22.45 8.22 16.33
C LEU A 118 -23.07 7.39 17.47
N THR A 119 -24.22 7.83 17.99
CA THR A 119 -24.96 7.12 19.05
C THR A 119 -25.91 6.03 18.55
N GLU A 120 -26.10 5.91 17.23
CA GLU A 120 -27.04 4.98 16.60
C GLU A 120 -26.36 4.14 15.53
N SER A 121 -26.73 2.85 15.44
CA SER A 121 -26.39 1.98 14.32
C SER A 121 -27.64 1.26 13.81
N PRO A 122 -27.69 0.83 12.53
CA PRO A 122 -28.84 0.11 11.97
C PRO A 122 -29.20 -1.19 12.71
N GLY A 123 -28.24 -1.79 13.43
CA GLY A 123 -28.45 -2.98 14.28
C GLY A 123 -28.86 -2.68 15.73
N GLY A 124 -29.06 -1.41 16.09
CA GLY A 124 -29.23 -0.95 17.46
C GLY A 124 -27.91 -0.58 18.14
N ASN A 125 -27.88 -0.59 19.48
CA ASN A 125 -26.70 -0.22 20.26
C ASN A 125 -25.77 -1.43 20.46
N THR A 126 -24.56 -1.37 19.91
CA THR A 126 -23.51 -2.38 20.11
C THR A 126 -22.73 -2.06 21.38
N SER A 127 -22.70 -2.98 22.35
CA SER A 127 -21.95 -2.77 23.58
C SER A 127 -20.44 -2.78 23.31
N LEU A 128 -19.69 -1.86 23.92
CA LEU A 128 -18.22 -1.84 23.84
C LEU A 128 -17.59 -3.18 24.22
N ASN A 129 -18.21 -3.89 25.19
CA ASN A 129 -17.76 -5.20 25.68
C ASN A 129 -18.18 -6.38 24.78
N SER A 130 -18.93 -6.14 23.71
CA SER A 130 -19.38 -7.19 22.76
C SER A 130 -18.54 -7.27 21.49
N ILE A 131 -17.54 -6.39 21.33
CA ILE A 131 -16.58 -6.43 20.24
C ILE A 131 -15.14 -6.49 20.76
N ASN A 132 -14.24 -7.07 19.97
CA ASN A 132 -12.80 -7.08 20.21
C ASN A 132 -12.11 -6.48 18.97
N PRO A 133 -12.02 -5.13 18.88
CA PRO A 133 -11.49 -4.47 17.71
C PRO A 133 -9.97 -4.61 17.62
N ILE A 134 -9.48 -4.94 16.43
CA ILE A 134 -8.10 -4.66 16.03
C ILE A 134 -7.98 -3.14 15.91
N ARG A 135 -6.83 -2.58 16.29
CA ARG A 135 -6.55 -1.14 16.19
C ARG A 135 -5.73 -0.85 14.95
N PRO A 136 -5.86 0.35 14.35
CA PRO A 136 -5.01 0.75 13.25
C PRO A 136 -3.55 0.87 13.69
N ILE A 137 -2.67 0.64 12.72
CA ILE A 137 -1.22 0.69 12.90
C ILE A 137 -0.64 2.08 12.63
N LEU A 138 -1.33 2.90 11.83
CA LEU A 138 -0.98 4.28 11.51
C LEU A 138 -2.28 5.11 11.36
N GLY A 139 -2.16 6.42 11.24
CA GLY A 139 -3.27 7.33 11.00
C GLY A 139 -2.86 8.79 11.18
N HIS A 140 -3.84 9.69 11.23
CA HIS A 140 -3.70 11.09 11.63
C HIS A 140 -5.06 11.68 12.03
N ASN A 141 -5.07 12.68 12.92
CA ASN A 141 -6.30 13.35 13.32
C ASN A 141 -6.74 14.35 12.24
N HIS A 142 -8.05 14.54 12.04
CA HIS A 142 -8.57 15.48 11.03
C HIS A 142 -8.09 16.92 11.27
N SER A 143 -7.80 17.30 12.51
CA SER A 143 -7.25 18.62 12.87
C SER A 143 -5.72 18.78 12.66
N GLU A 144 -5.00 17.71 12.29
CA GLU A 144 -3.55 17.71 12.06
C GLU A 144 -3.14 17.93 10.60
N VAL A 145 -4.09 17.82 9.66
CA VAL A 145 -3.87 18.00 8.22
C VAL A 145 -3.84 19.49 7.87
N ASN A 146 -4.99 20.16 7.94
CA ASN A 146 -5.14 21.57 7.61
C ASN A 146 -5.96 22.28 8.70
N THR A 147 -5.47 23.40 9.24
CA THR A 147 -6.11 24.08 10.38
C THR A 147 -7.40 24.81 10.04
N ASN A 148 -7.69 25.02 8.75
CA ASN A 148 -8.85 25.76 8.28
C ASN A 148 -9.94 24.83 7.72
N GLU A 149 -9.53 23.77 7.01
CA GLU A 149 -10.43 22.87 6.27
C GLU A 149 -10.50 21.45 6.84
N GLY A 150 -9.52 21.04 7.66
CA GLY A 150 -9.41 19.69 8.22
C GLY A 150 -8.76 18.66 7.28
N SER A 151 -9.05 17.39 7.53
CA SER A 151 -8.82 16.27 6.59
C SER A 151 -9.90 16.24 5.51
N ALA A 152 -9.58 15.72 4.34
CA ALA A 152 -10.57 15.33 3.34
C ALA A 152 -10.90 13.84 3.35
N SER A 153 -9.87 12.99 3.26
CA SER A 153 -9.92 11.52 3.26
C SER A 153 -8.51 10.96 3.06
N SER A 154 -8.11 10.02 3.93
CA SER A 154 -6.93 9.18 3.72
C SER A 154 -6.94 8.57 2.32
N THR A 155 -5.84 8.73 1.58
CA THR A 155 -5.70 8.17 0.22
C THR A 155 -5.03 6.79 0.22
N GLY A 156 -4.55 6.34 1.39
CA GLY A 156 -3.71 5.14 1.53
C GLY A 156 -2.42 5.22 0.74
N GLY A 157 -1.84 4.07 0.38
CA GLY A 157 -0.65 4.03 -0.46
C GLY A 157 0.00 2.66 -0.53
N TYR A 158 1.33 2.61 -0.47
CA TYR A 158 2.14 1.40 -0.71
C TYR A 158 3.37 1.35 0.20
N VAL A 159 3.86 0.14 0.48
CA VAL A 159 5.19 -0.08 1.05
C VAL A 159 6.23 0.13 -0.06
N ASN A 160 7.12 1.11 0.10
CA ASN A 160 8.21 1.34 -0.84
C ASN A 160 9.24 0.20 -0.78
N ARG A 161 9.22 -0.68 -1.79
CA ARG A 161 10.17 -1.80 -1.93
C ARG A 161 11.26 -1.56 -2.98
N SER A 162 11.34 -0.36 -3.56
CA SER A 162 12.42 0.04 -4.47
C SER A 162 13.73 0.34 -3.75
N THR A 163 14.85 0.09 -4.44
CA THR A 163 16.19 0.51 -3.99
C THR A 163 16.63 1.88 -4.55
N THR A 164 15.73 2.62 -5.20
CA THR A 164 15.93 4.01 -5.66
C THR A 164 16.24 4.95 -4.49
N ASP A 165 15.51 4.82 -3.36
CA ASP A 165 15.93 5.39 -2.07
C ASP A 165 16.02 4.30 -0.98
N PRO A 166 17.25 3.81 -0.67
CA PRO A 166 17.46 2.83 0.39
C PRO A 166 17.10 3.30 1.80
N CYS A 167 16.95 4.60 2.06
CA CYS A 167 16.59 5.11 3.39
C CYS A 167 15.07 5.14 3.63
N MET A 168 14.28 5.08 2.56
CA MET A 168 12.82 4.98 2.61
C MET A 168 12.32 3.57 2.27
N TYR A 169 13.22 2.59 2.17
CA TYR A 169 12.90 1.19 1.92
C TYR A 169 12.12 0.56 3.08
N GLY A 170 11.08 -0.22 2.76
CA GLY A 170 10.23 -0.90 3.75
C GLY A 170 9.25 0.01 4.49
N ARG A 171 9.19 1.30 4.15
CA ARG A 171 8.22 2.26 4.71
C ARG A 171 6.92 2.26 3.91
N TYR A 172 5.79 2.26 4.60
CA TYR A 172 4.46 2.48 4.01
C TYR A 172 4.20 3.97 3.87
N PHE A 173 3.97 4.45 2.64
CA PHE A 173 3.59 5.84 2.40
C PHE A 173 2.07 5.99 2.40
N TYR A 174 1.58 7.05 3.05
CA TYR A 174 0.18 7.46 2.99
C TYR A 174 0.07 9.00 3.10
N THR A 175 -1.06 9.56 2.67
CA THR A 175 -1.32 11.00 2.62
C THR A 175 -2.82 11.23 2.71
N ASP A 176 -3.21 12.46 3.05
CA ASP A 176 -4.59 12.92 2.86
C ASP A 176 -4.79 13.37 1.40
N LEU A 177 -6.04 13.39 0.94
CA LEU A 177 -6.38 13.97 -0.37
C LEU A 177 -5.97 15.45 -0.48
N TYR A 178 -6.04 16.22 0.61
CA TYR A 178 -5.40 17.53 0.75
C TYR A 178 -3.90 17.32 1.02
N ALA A 179 -3.09 17.41 -0.03
CA ALA A 179 -1.72 16.87 -0.09
C ALA A 179 -0.65 17.65 0.68
N ASP A 180 -1.03 18.38 1.73
CA ASP A 180 -0.11 19.21 2.52
C ASP A 180 0.99 18.35 3.18
N GLU A 181 0.73 17.08 3.50
CA GLU A 181 1.67 16.19 4.19
C GLU A 181 1.63 14.75 3.65
N ILE A 182 2.81 14.12 3.54
CA ILE A 182 2.94 12.69 3.25
C ILE A 182 3.62 12.04 4.46
N TRP A 183 2.99 11.01 5.01
CA TRP A 183 3.52 10.23 6.14
C TRP A 183 4.20 8.95 5.65
N ALA A 184 5.24 8.55 6.38
CA ALA A 184 6.00 7.32 6.15
C ALA A 184 6.00 6.46 7.43
N GLY A 185 5.14 5.45 7.45
CA GLY A 185 5.07 4.44 8.51
C GLY A 185 6.15 3.38 8.37
N ILE A 186 6.74 2.92 9.48
CA ILE A 186 7.69 1.80 9.50
C ILE A 186 7.39 0.84 10.66
N GLU A 187 7.46 -0.46 10.40
CA GLU A 187 7.32 -1.49 11.44
C GLU A 187 8.62 -1.62 12.23
N GLU A 188 8.57 -1.48 13.56
CA GLU A 188 9.76 -1.63 14.41
C GLU A 188 9.44 -2.30 15.76
N PRO A 189 10.07 -3.45 16.10
CA PRO A 189 10.93 -4.26 15.23
C PRO A 189 10.15 -4.95 14.11
N GLU A 190 10.86 -5.41 13.07
CA GLU A 190 10.28 -6.13 11.93
C GLU A 190 9.51 -7.39 12.40
N ASN A 191 8.35 -7.64 11.80
CA ASN A 191 7.41 -8.72 12.13
C ASN A 191 6.74 -8.62 13.52
N SER A 192 6.73 -7.43 14.13
CA SER A 192 6.06 -7.19 15.42
C SER A 192 4.60 -6.75 15.32
N GLY A 193 4.14 -6.32 14.15
CA GLY A 193 2.85 -5.65 13.97
C GLY A 193 2.78 -4.20 14.50
N ASN A 194 3.82 -3.72 15.19
CA ASN A 194 3.87 -2.35 15.73
C ASN A 194 4.55 -1.42 14.71
N PHE A 195 3.87 -0.34 14.36
CA PHE A 195 4.39 0.67 13.44
C PHE A 195 4.61 2.00 14.14
N THR A 196 5.55 2.78 13.63
CA THR A 196 5.77 4.19 13.98
C THR A 196 5.57 5.05 12.74
N THR A 197 4.88 6.18 12.88
CA THR A 197 4.68 7.15 11.78
C THR A 197 5.64 8.32 11.87
N SER A 198 5.91 8.95 10.72
CA SER A 198 6.74 10.16 10.61
C SER A 198 6.31 10.96 9.38
N LYS A 199 6.22 12.29 9.50
CA LYS A 199 6.07 13.18 8.33
C LYS A 199 7.33 13.08 7.47
N MET A 200 7.17 12.87 6.16
CA MET A 200 8.26 12.77 5.20
C MET A 200 8.65 14.17 4.73
N HIS A 201 9.92 14.53 4.82
CA HIS A 201 10.43 15.69 4.10
C HIS A 201 10.70 15.31 2.64
N TYR A 202 10.00 15.95 1.71
CA TYR A 202 10.12 15.70 0.28
C TYR A 202 10.21 17.00 -0.53
N SER A 203 10.80 16.89 -1.71
CA SER A 203 11.00 17.98 -2.66
C SER A 203 11.09 17.40 -4.07
N CYS A 204 10.84 18.24 -5.08
CA CYS A 204 10.96 17.81 -6.47
C CYS A 204 12.42 17.63 -6.91
N ALA A 205 12.62 16.74 -7.89
CA ALA A 205 13.90 16.56 -8.55
C ALA A 205 14.28 17.81 -9.35
N HIS A 206 15.52 18.29 -9.22
CA HIS A 206 16.00 19.48 -9.95
C HIS A 206 16.14 19.23 -11.47
N ASP A 207 16.16 17.97 -11.90
CA ASP A 207 16.11 17.50 -13.29
C ASP A 207 14.71 16.99 -13.71
N SER A 208 13.65 17.37 -12.97
CA SER A 208 12.26 17.06 -13.33
C SER A 208 11.87 17.67 -14.69
N PRO A 209 11.22 16.92 -15.60
CA PRO A 209 10.69 17.46 -16.85
C PRO A 209 9.41 18.29 -16.63
N ILE A 210 8.73 18.10 -15.50
CA ILE A 210 7.58 18.90 -15.07
C ILE A 210 8.10 19.98 -14.11
N GLN A 211 7.79 21.25 -14.40
CA GLN A 211 8.09 22.35 -13.46
C GLN A 211 7.31 22.12 -12.16
N CYS A 212 7.98 22.30 -11.03
CA CYS A 212 7.43 21.97 -9.74
C CYS A 212 7.51 23.19 -8.83
N ASP A 213 6.40 23.91 -8.76
CA ASP A 213 6.23 25.09 -7.92
C ASP A 213 6.12 24.70 -6.44
N SER A 214 6.35 25.66 -5.54
CA SER A 214 6.15 25.48 -4.10
C SER A 214 4.79 26.02 -3.64
N VAL A 215 4.21 25.43 -2.60
CA VAL A 215 3.04 26.00 -1.91
C VAL A 215 3.46 27.34 -1.29
N PRO A 216 2.67 28.42 -1.41
CA PRO A 216 2.99 29.73 -0.81
C PRO A 216 3.32 29.62 0.69
N GLU A 217 4.36 30.33 1.11
CA GLU A 217 4.89 30.35 2.50
C GLU A 217 5.37 28.99 3.05
N SER A 218 5.35 27.92 2.25
CA SER A 218 5.82 26.58 2.60
C SER A 218 7.09 26.18 1.84
N SER A 219 7.79 25.16 2.35
CA SER A 219 8.93 24.53 1.68
C SER A 219 8.55 23.34 0.79
N LEU A 220 7.26 22.97 0.79
CA LEU A 220 6.74 21.78 0.12
C LEU A 220 6.29 22.09 -1.32
N PRO A 221 6.38 21.11 -2.25
CA PRO A 221 5.94 21.28 -3.62
C PRO A 221 4.41 21.34 -3.73
N ALA A 222 3.90 22.19 -4.61
CA ALA A 222 2.46 22.38 -4.85
C ALA A 222 1.88 21.23 -5.70
N LEU A 223 1.72 20.04 -5.11
CA LEU A 223 1.15 18.88 -5.81
C LEU A 223 -0.37 19.02 -6.07
N GLY A 224 -1.06 19.86 -5.31
CA GLY A 224 -2.52 20.02 -5.37
C GLY A 224 -3.22 18.90 -4.59
N TYR A 225 -4.19 18.21 -5.19
CA TYR A 225 -4.82 17.03 -4.57
C TYR A 225 -4.06 15.76 -4.93
N ILE A 226 -3.71 14.89 -3.96
CA ILE A 226 -3.20 13.54 -4.27
C ILE A 226 -4.38 12.57 -4.31
N TYR A 227 -4.64 11.99 -5.48
CA TYR A 227 -5.76 11.07 -5.68
C TYR A 227 -5.41 9.61 -5.41
N SER A 228 -4.14 9.24 -5.57
CA SER A 228 -3.73 7.83 -5.62
C SER A 228 -2.21 7.67 -5.61
N PHE A 229 -1.69 6.65 -4.92
CA PHE A 229 -0.37 6.08 -5.19
C PHE A 229 -0.45 4.87 -6.14
N GLY A 230 0.68 4.52 -6.75
CA GLY A 230 0.89 3.25 -7.47
C GLY A 230 2.30 2.68 -7.25
N GLU A 231 2.51 1.42 -7.63
CA GLU A 231 3.82 0.75 -7.61
C GLU A 231 4.11 0.18 -9.01
N ASP A 232 5.34 0.31 -9.51
CA ASP A 232 5.76 -0.32 -10.79
C ASP A 232 6.43 -1.69 -10.61
N ASN A 233 6.80 -2.33 -11.72
CA ASN A 233 7.51 -3.63 -11.69
C ASN A 233 8.89 -3.56 -11.01
N ASN A 234 9.55 -2.39 -10.98
CA ASN A 234 10.80 -2.15 -10.26
C ASN A 234 10.59 -1.86 -8.76
N LYS A 235 9.32 -1.88 -8.31
CA LYS A 235 8.85 -1.55 -6.95
C LYS A 235 8.96 -0.07 -6.60
N ASP A 236 9.15 0.80 -7.60
CA ASP A 236 9.18 2.25 -7.41
C ASP A 236 7.76 2.77 -7.17
N VAL A 237 7.60 3.61 -6.14
CA VAL A 237 6.32 4.23 -5.79
C VAL A 237 6.09 5.50 -6.62
N TYR A 238 4.87 5.63 -7.11
CA TYR A 238 4.36 6.75 -7.89
C TYR A 238 3.22 7.45 -7.13
N ILE A 239 3.04 8.75 -7.40
CA ILE A 239 1.98 9.60 -6.84
C ILE A 239 1.22 10.21 -8.01
N LEU A 240 -0.09 9.95 -8.11
CA LEU A 240 -1.01 10.65 -8.99
C LEU A 240 -1.61 11.83 -8.23
N ALA A 241 -1.25 13.04 -8.63
CA ALA A 241 -1.79 14.28 -8.09
C ALA A 241 -2.49 15.10 -9.20
N SER A 242 -3.26 16.12 -8.82
CA SER A 242 -4.00 16.98 -9.76
C SER A 242 -3.10 17.78 -10.71
N THR A 243 -1.82 17.95 -10.35
CA THR A 243 -0.79 18.60 -11.17
C THR A 243 -0.01 17.65 -12.09
N GLY A 244 -0.03 16.33 -11.83
CA GLY A 244 0.71 15.36 -12.63
C GLY A 244 0.96 14.02 -11.95
N VAL A 245 1.75 13.17 -12.62
CA VAL A 245 2.21 11.89 -12.09
C VAL A 245 3.67 12.01 -11.69
N TYR A 246 3.93 11.88 -10.39
CA TYR A 246 5.25 11.94 -9.77
C TYR A 246 5.74 10.54 -9.41
N ARG A 247 7.05 10.40 -9.17
CA ARG A 247 7.73 9.16 -8.82
C ARG A 247 8.78 9.45 -7.75
N VAL A 248 8.98 8.53 -6.82
CA VAL A 248 10.11 8.57 -5.89
C VAL A 248 11.43 8.55 -6.69
N ALA A 249 12.18 9.65 -6.61
CA ALA A 249 13.51 9.79 -7.20
C ALA A 249 14.61 9.39 -6.19
N ARG A 250 15.87 9.29 -6.62
CA ARG A 250 16.97 9.09 -5.67
C ARG A 250 17.19 10.41 -4.89
N PRO A 251 17.53 10.38 -3.59
CA PRO A 251 17.74 11.57 -2.76
C PRO A 251 18.59 12.68 -3.39
N SER A 252 19.63 12.30 -4.14
CA SER A 252 20.54 13.23 -4.82
C SER A 252 19.89 14.13 -5.89
N HIS A 253 18.76 13.71 -6.48
CA HIS A 253 18.00 14.56 -7.40
C HIS A 253 17.16 15.60 -6.63
N CYS A 254 16.72 15.26 -5.43
CA CYS A 254 15.91 16.09 -4.53
C CYS A 254 16.74 16.87 -3.50
N SER A 255 18.06 16.99 -3.71
CA SER A 255 19.03 17.63 -2.79
C SER A 255 19.15 17.01 -1.38
N TYR A 256 18.61 15.80 -1.17
CA TYR A 256 18.74 15.05 0.08
C TYR A 256 19.92 14.06 0.04
N THR A 257 20.33 13.54 1.21
CA THR A 257 21.36 12.50 1.30
C THR A 257 20.88 11.30 2.11
N CYS A 258 21.00 10.10 1.54
CA CYS A 258 20.75 8.84 2.25
C CYS A 258 22.07 8.21 2.71
N SER A 259 22.17 7.88 4.01
CA SER A 259 23.36 7.26 4.61
C SER A 259 23.55 5.81 4.15
N LEU A 260 22.46 5.07 3.90
CA LEU A 260 22.49 3.68 3.45
C LEU A 260 22.94 3.54 2.00
N ALA A 261 22.66 4.52 1.13
CA ALA A 261 23.12 4.53 -0.26
C ALA A 261 24.65 4.43 -0.38
N LYS A 262 25.39 5.08 0.53
CA LYS A 262 26.87 5.01 0.57
C LYS A 262 27.41 3.63 0.96
N LYS A 263 26.70 2.90 1.83
CA LYS A 263 27.15 1.56 2.29
C LYS A 263 27.24 0.55 1.15
N LYS A 264 26.31 0.61 0.17
CA LYS A 264 26.26 -0.32 -0.97
C LYS A 264 27.42 -0.16 -1.95
N ALA A 265 28.06 1.01 -2.01
CA ALA A 265 29.22 1.25 -2.88
C ALA A 265 30.54 0.69 -2.30
N THR A 266 30.61 0.41 -0.99
CA THR A 266 31.86 0.00 -0.32
C THR A 266 31.99 -1.53 -0.22
N THR A 267 31.45 -2.27 -1.20
CA THR A 267 31.79 -3.70 -1.34
C THR A 267 33.18 -3.79 -1.93
N THR A 268 34.14 -4.34 -1.20
CA THR A 268 35.57 -4.24 -1.54
C THR A 268 35.91 -4.95 -2.84
N THR A 269 36.48 -4.21 -3.79
CA THR A 269 37.27 -4.77 -4.88
C THR A 269 38.33 -5.71 -4.30
N PRO A 270 38.43 -6.99 -4.75
CA PRO A 270 39.47 -7.89 -4.27
C PRO A 270 40.86 -7.30 -4.51
N SER A 271 41.69 -7.29 -3.47
CA SER A 271 43.09 -6.89 -3.62
C SER A 271 43.80 -7.85 -4.58
N HIS A 272 44.54 -7.29 -5.55
CA HIS A 272 45.31 -8.09 -6.50
C HIS A 272 46.47 -8.81 -5.78
N ALA A 273 46.20 -10.01 -5.27
CA ALA A 273 47.23 -10.94 -4.86
C ALA A 273 48.03 -11.36 -6.09
N SER A 274 49.29 -10.91 -6.15
CA SER A 274 50.17 -11.13 -7.30
C SER A 274 50.49 -12.62 -7.47
N CYS A 275 49.88 -13.27 -8.46
CA CYS A 275 50.34 -14.56 -8.94
C CYS A 275 50.47 -14.53 -10.46
N CYS A 276 51.72 -14.44 -10.93
CA CYS A 276 52.02 -14.85 -12.29
C CYS A 276 51.90 -16.37 -12.35
N TRP A 277 51.11 -16.90 -13.28
CA TRP A 277 51.59 -17.97 -14.16
C TRP A 277 50.91 -17.90 -15.52
N SER A 278 51.71 -18.08 -16.55
CA SER A 278 51.34 -18.05 -17.95
C SER A 278 50.82 -19.41 -18.41
N TYR A 279 50.08 -19.40 -19.53
CA TYR A 279 49.59 -20.57 -20.25
C TYR A 279 48.63 -21.51 -19.50
N PHE A 280 47.34 -21.40 -19.85
CA PHE A 280 46.64 -22.56 -20.40
C PHE A 280 45.69 -22.14 -21.54
N SER A 281 46.22 -22.16 -22.76
CA SER A 281 45.37 -22.22 -23.96
C SER A 281 44.76 -23.63 -24.02
N GLY A 282 43.44 -23.76 -24.16
CA GLY A 282 42.81 -25.09 -24.21
C GLY A 282 41.28 -25.14 -24.36
N TYR A 283 40.54 -24.19 -23.79
CA TYR A 283 39.08 -24.34 -23.64
C TYR A 283 38.19 -23.79 -24.76
N LEU A 284 38.76 -23.23 -25.85
CA LEU A 284 37.95 -22.78 -26.99
C LEU A 284 37.42 -23.93 -27.87
N PHE A 285 38.03 -25.12 -27.82
CA PHE A 285 37.68 -26.24 -28.72
C PHE A 285 36.48 -27.09 -28.26
N LEU A 286 36.04 -26.99 -27.01
CA LEU A 286 34.95 -27.83 -26.50
C LEU A 286 33.54 -27.40 -26.92
N HIS A 287 33.35 -26.17 -27.40
CA HIS A 287 32.04 -25.70 -27.88
C HIS A 287 31.74 -26.02 -29.35
N ILE A 288 32.74 -26.36 -30.16
CA ILE A 288 32.54 -26.70 -31.59
C ILE A 288 32.05 -28.15 -31.73
N SER A 289 32.51 -29.07 -30.87
CA SER A 289 32.15 -30.50 -30.97
C SER A 289 30.66 -30.78 -30.72
N SER A 290 29.99 -29.98 -29.89
CA SER A 290 28.55 -30.11 -29.64
C SER A 290 27.69 -29.61 -30.80
N LEU A 291 28.18 -28.66 -31.60
CA LEU A 291 27.44 -28.11 -32.73
C LEU A 291 27.46 -29.05 -33.94
N LEU A 292 28.58 -29.76 -34.16
CA LEU A 292 28.71 -30.68 -35.30
C LEU A 292 27.84 -31.94 -35.17
N LEU A 293 27.62 -32.43 -33.93
CA LEU A 293 26.78 -33.61 -33.68
C LEU A 293 25.28 -33.37 -33.97
N LEU A 294 24.81 -32.12 -33.94
CA LEU A 294 23.42 -31.79 -34.28
C LEU A 294 23.14 -31.81 -35.80
N LEU A 295 24.17 -31.71 -36.64
CA LEU A 295 24.02 -31.65 -38.10
C LEU A 295 24.06 -33.01 -38.82
N ILE A 296 24.28 -34.11 -38.09
CA ILE A 296 24.22 -35.49 -38.62
C ILE A 296 22.93 -36.20 -38.16
N GLY A 297 22.11 -35.56 -37.31
CA GLY A 297 20.84 -36.10 -36.82
C GLY A 297 19.63 -35.91 -37.74
N PHE A 298 19.79 -35.28 -38.91
CA PHE A 298 18.71 -34.99 -39.87
C PHE A 298 19.13 -35.26 -41.33
N MET A 299 19.43 -36.53 -41.61
CA MET A 299 19.41 -37.16 -42.93
C MET A 299 18.73 -38.54 -42.83
#